data_AF-A0A920VDQ5-F1
#
_entry.id   AF-A0A920VDQ5-F1
#
_cell.length_a   1.000
_cell.length_b   1.000
_cell.length_c   1.000
_cell.angle_alpha   90.00
_cell.angle_beta   90.00
_cell.angle_gamma   90.00
#
_symmetry.space_group_name_H-M   'P 1'
#
loop_
_entity.id
_entity.type
_entity.pdbx_description
1 polymer ?
#
loop_
_entity_poly.entity_id
_entity_poly.type
_entity_poly.pdbx_seq_one_letter_code
_entity_poly.pdbx_strand_id
1 'polypeptide(L)'
;MSGGASTPIPGSDQIPRKLSSWQRRPTLENVLKIRHFHQYVRYCVDDLKAFYYEARMAQRPDGADHDIHDWFWSNTATGALCMALAKKMRNDDDEAAKAVAFGIAR
;
A
#
# COMPACT_ATOMS: atom_id res chain seq x y z
N MET A 1 65.27 -20.59 -12.87
CA MET A 1 63.96 -20.07 -13.35
C MET A 1 62.92 -21.10 -12.93
N SER A 2 62.20 -20.85 -11.83
CA SER A 2 61.24 -21.80 -11.25
C SER A 2 59.85 -21.46 -11.78
N GLY A 3 59.27 -22.32 -12.61
CA GLY A 3 57.91 -22.19 -13.12
C GLY A 3 56.94 -22.85 -12.14
N GLY A 4 56.20 -22.03 -11.39
CA GLY A 4 55.11 -22.50 -10.53
C GLY A 4 53.89 -22.88 -11.37
N ALA A 5 53.55 -24.17 -11.36
CA ALA A 5 52.29 -24.65 -11.93
C ALA A 5 51.14 -24.34 -10.96
N SER A 6 50.27 -23.41 -11.33
CA SER A 6 49.02 -23.15 -10.62
C SER A 6 48.08 -24.35 -10.78
N THR A 7 47.85 -25.09 -9.69
CA THR A 7 46.80 -26.11 -9.62
C THR A 7 45.42 -25.46 -9.75
N PRO A 8 44.48 -25.99 -10.54
CA PRO A 8 43.12 -25.46 -10.60
C PRO A 8 42.41 -25.72 -9.26
N ILE A 9 41.78 -24.70 -8.68
CA ILE A 9 40.88 -24.86 -7.53
C ILE A 9 39.65 -25.63 -8.03
N PRO A 10 39.37 -26.84 -7.50
CA PRO A 10 38.13 -27.54 -7.85
C PRO A 10 36.98 -26.90 -7.08
N GLY A 11 36.02 -26.30 -7.78
CA GLY A 11 34.72 -25.95 -7.17
C GLY A 11 34.07 -24.62 -7.53
N SER A 12 34.49 -23.88 -8.56
CA SER A 12 33.76 -22.67 -8.97
C SER A 12 32.38 -22.96 -9.60
N ASP A 13 32.13 -24.21 -10.03
CA ASP A 13 30.92 -24.61 -10.76
C ASP A 13 29.77 -25.14 -9.87
N GLN A 14 29.90 -25.07 -8.54
CA GLN A 14 28.84 -25.51 -7.63
C GLN A 14 28.42 -24.42 -6.65
N ILE A 15 27.95 -23.28 -7.17
CA ILE A 15 27.04 -22.45 -6.38
C ILE A 15 25.69 -23.19 -6.35
N PRO A 16 25.18 -23.61 -5.18
CA PRO A 16 23.95 -24.37 -5.10
C PRO A 16 22.79 -23.55 -5.69
N ARG A 17 21.97 -24.16 -6.58
CA ARG A 17 20.76 -23.54 -7.16
C ARG A 17 19.78 -22.96 -6.11
N LYS A 18 19.90 -23.34 -4.83
CA LYS A 18 19.13 -22.74 -3.73
C LYS A 18 19.56 -21.31 -3.38
N LEU A 19 20.77 -20.88 -3.71
CA LEU A 19 21.27 -19.54 -3.36
C LEU A 19 20.68 -18.43 -4.23
N SER A 20 20.29 -18.72 -5.48
CA SER A 20 19.67 -17.73 -6.39
C SER A 20 18.27 -17.28 -5.94
N SER A 21 17.60 -18.06 -5.09
CA SER A 21 16.30 -17.70 -4.51
C SER A 21 16.40 -16.59 -3.47
N TRP A 22 17.56 -16.43 -2.82
CA TRP A 22 17.82 -15.36 -1.84
C TRP A 22 18.07 -14.00 -2.51
N GLN A 23 18.36 -14.00 -3.81
CA GLN A 23 18.59 -12.80 -4.61
C GLN A 23 17.31 -12.08 -5.03
N ARG A 24 16.13 -12.71 -4.85
CA ARG A 24 14.81 -12.10 -5.10
C ARG A 24 14.16 -11.52 -3.84
N ARG A 25 14.96 -11.05 -2.88
CA ARG A 25 14.42 -10.22 -1.80
C ARG A 25 14.14 -8.83 -2.39
N PRO A 26 12.91 -8.29 -2.28
CA PRO A 26 12.71 -6.89 -2.59
C PRO A 26 13.66 -6.07 -1.72
N THR A 27 14.38 -5.13 -2.32
CA THR A 27 15.28 -4.24 -1.57
C THR A 27 14.46 -3.48 -0.53
N LEU A 28 15.08 -3.10 0.59
CA LEU A 28 14.41 -2.30 1.64
C LEU A 28 13.78 -1.04 1.05
N GLU A 29 14.44 -0.44 0.06
CA GLU A 29 13.94 0.69 -0.71
C GLU A 29 12.63 0.38 -1.43
N ASN A 30 12.52 -0.78 -2.10
CA ASN A 30 11.29 -1.19 -2.78
C ASN A 30 10.14 -1.46 -1.79
N VAL A 31 10.44 -2.14 -0.67
CA VAL A 31 9.43 -2.42 0.38
C VAL A 31 8.93 -1.12 1.01
N LEU A 32 9.83 -0.19 1.34
CA LEU A 32 9.46 1.11 1.91
C LEU A 32 8.67 1.94 0.89
N LYS A 33 9.13 2.02 -0.35
CA LYS A 33 8.49 2.81 -1.41
C LYS A 33 7.05 2.37 -1.69
N ILE A 34 6.80 1.06 -1.75
CA ILE A 34 5.47 0.49 -1.91
C ILE A 34 4.56 0.89 -0.73
N ARG A 35 5.07 0.78 0.50
CA ARG A 35 4.31 1.13 1.71
C ARG A 35 3.95 2.62 1.79
N HIS A 36 4.87 3.50 1.38
CA HIS A 36 4.63 4.94 1.34
C HIS A 36 3.55 5.35 0.33
N PHE A 37 3.47 4.66 -0.82
CA PHE A 37 2.47 4.97 -1.84
C PHE A 37 1.04 4.66 -1.37
N HIS A 38 0.81 3.48 -0.78
CA HIS A 38 -0.52 3.12 -0.27
C HIS A 38 -0.96 4.06 0.86
N GLN A 39 -0.02 4.43 1.73
CA GLN A 39 -0.30 5.39 2.79
C GLN A 39 -0.65 6.78 2.24
N TYR A 40 0.00 7.21 1.16
CA TYR A 40 -0.35 8.46 0.48
C TYR A 40 -1.79 8.45 -0.04
N VAL A 41 -2.21 7.36 -0.70
CA VAL A 41 -3.60 7.20 -1.16
C VAL A 41 -4.59 7.31 0.00
N ARG A 42 -4.26 6.76 1.17
CA ARG A 42 -5.09 6.90 2.37
C ARG A 42 -5.22 8.35 2.82
N TYR A 43 -4.13 9.11 2.84
CA TYR A 43 -4.19 10.52 3.22
C TYR A 43 -5.06 11.32 2.26
N CYS A 44 -4.99 11.07 0.95
CA CYS A 44 -5.90 11.70 -0.01
C CYS A 44 -7.38 11.37 0.28
N VAL A 45 -7.69 10.14 0.72
CA VAL A 45 -9.06 9.78 1.13
C VAL A 45 -9.47 10.50 2.41
N ASP A 46 -8.57 10.60 3.39
CA ASP A 46 -8.83 11.32 4.63
C ASP A 46 -9.11 12.82 4.37
N ASP A 47 -8.38 13.44 3.44
CA ASP A 47 -8.61 14.83 3.00
C ASP A 47 -9.98 14.99 2.32
N LEU A 48 -10.36 14.04 1.45
CA LEU A 48 -11.67 14.06 0.80
C LEU A 48 -12.82 13.92 1.80
N LYS A 49 -12.67 13.05 2.82
CA LYS A 49 -13.65 12.92 3.89
C LYS A 49 -13.79 14.22 4.68
N ALA A 50 -12.66 14.82 5.08
CA ALA A 50 -12.63 16.08 5.81
C ALA A 50 -13.37 17.19 5.02
N PHE A 51 -13.04 17.34 3.73
CA PHE A 51 -13.69 18.33 2.86
C PHE A 51 -15.21 18.14 2.80
N TYR A 52 -15.70 16.92 2.62
CA TYR A 52 -17.14 16.66 2.53
C TYR A 52 -17.86 16.90 3.86
N TYR A 53 -17.25 16.53 4.98
CA TYR A 53 -17.82 16.78 6.31
C TYR A 53 -17.87 18.27 6.63
N GLU A 54 -16.78 19.00 6.40
CA GLU A 54 -16.72 20.45 6.59
C GLU A 54 -17.75 21.17 5.71
N ALA A 55 -17.85 20.80 4.43
CA ALA A 55 -18.83 21.37 3.51
C ALA A 55 -20.27 21.08 3.95
N ARG A 56 -20.55 19.88 4.49
CA ARG A 56 -21.89 19.50 4.95
C ARG A 56 -22.28 20.22 6.24
N MET A 57 -21.36 20.33 7.19
CA MET A 57 -21.54 21.09 8.42
C MET A 57 -21.79 22.57 8.12
N ALA A 58 -21.04 23.15 7.18
CA ALA A 58 -21.24 24.55 6.76
C ALA A 58 -22.63 24.80 6.15
N GLN A 59 -23.19 23.82 5.42
CA GLN A 59 -24.54 23.90 4.85
C GLN A 59 -25.65 23.68 5.89
N ARG A 60 -25.35 22.96 6.98
CA ARG A 60 -26.30 22.54 8.01
C ARG A 60 -25.70 22.76 9.40
N PRO A 61 -25.62 24.01 9.86
CA PRO A 61 -25.04 24.33 11.17
C PRO A 61 -25.80 23.67 12.34
N ASP A 62 -27.08 23.34 12.15
CA ASP A 62 -27.94 22.72 13.18
C ASP A 62 -28.12 21.20 13.00
N GLY A 63 -27.39 20.55 12.08
CA GLY A 63 -27.52 19.12 11.79
C GLY A 63 -26.80 18.22 12.80
N ALA A 64 -27.37 17.05 13.09
CA ALA A 64 -26.73 16.07 13.97
C ALA A 64 -25.54 15.36 13.28
N ASP A 65 -24.42 15.19 14.00
CA ASP A 65 -23.17 14.60 13.48
C ASP A 65 -23.36 13.20 12.87
N HIS A 66 -24.21 12.36 13.49
CA HIS A 66 -24.49 11.00 13.00
C HIS A 66 -25.10 11.01 11.59
N ASP A 67 -25.97 11.98 11.29
CA ASP A 67 -26.61 12.11 9.98
C ASP A 67 -25.60 12.45 8.88
N ILE A 68 -24.49 13.11 9.23
CA ILE A 68 -23.44 13.52 8.29
C ILE A 68 -22.63 12.30 7.83
N HIS A 69 -22.30 11.39 8.76
CA HIS A 69 -21.59 10.16 8.44
C HIS A 69 -22.42 9.24 7.53
N ASP A 70 -23.67 8.99 7.90
CA ASP A 70 -24.59 8.18 7.11
C ASP A 70 -24.85 8.79 5.73
N TRP A 71 -24.99 10.13 5.69
CA TRP A 71 -25.12 10.87 4.45
C TRP A 71 -23.90 10.66 3.54
N PHE A 72 -22.69 10.79 4.06
CA PHE A 72 -21.47 10.65 3.28
C PHE A 72 -21.38 9.27 2.62
N TRP A 73 -21.60 8.20 3.38
CA TRP A 73 -21.47 6.83 2.86
C TRP A 73 -22.61 6.40 1.93
N SER A 74 -23.81 6.95 2.12
CA SER A 74 -24.99 6.51 1.36
C SER A 74 -25.35 7.41 0.18
N ASN A 75 -24.94 8.69 0.19
CA ASN A 75 -25.47 9.70 -0.74
C ASN A 75 -24.39 10.46 -1.52
N THR A 76 -23.12 10.09 -1.42
CA THR A 76 -22.04 10.78 -2.15
C THR A 76 -21.32 9.86 -3.11
N ALA A 77 -20.95 10.40 -4.28
CA ALA A 77 -20.09 9.71 -5.23
C ALA A 77 -18.71 9.39 -4.62
N THR A 78 -18.20 10.26 -3.73
CA THR A 78 -16.95 10.04 -2.99
C THR A 78 -17.05 8.85 -2.03
N GLY A 79 -18.17 8.69 -1.31
CA GLY A 79 -18.42 7.52 -0.47
C GLY A 79 -18.39 6.22 -1.29
N ALA A 80 -19.07 6.21 -2.44
CA ALA A 80 -19.05 5.09 -3.38
C ALA A 80 -17.63 4.80 -3.92
N LEU A 81 -16.87 5.84 -4.26
CA LEU A 81 -15.47 5.72 -4.68
C LEU A 81 -14.60 5.11 -3.58
N CYS A 82 -14.73 5.57 -2.33
CA CYS A 82 -13.96 5.03 -1.20
C CYS A 82 -14.27 3.55 -0.97
N MET A 83 -15.54 3.14 -1.08
CA MET A 83 -15.94 1.73 -1.00
C MET A 83 -15.33 0.89 -2.13
N ALA A 84 -15.37 1.38 -3.37
CA ALA A 84 -14.78 0.70 -4.53
C ALA A 84 -13.25 0.59 -4.40
N LEU A 85 -12.59 1.65 -3.94
CA LEU A 85 -11.15 1.68 -3.70
C LEU A 85 -10.74 0.72 -2.59
N ALA A 86 -11.45 0.72 -1.46
CA ALA A 86 -11.18 -0.19 -0.35
C ALA A 86 -11.38 -1.66 -0.75
N LYS A 87 -12.37 -1.94 -1.61
CA LYS A 87 -12.59 -3.27 -2.20
C LYS A 87 -11.44 -3.66 -3.14
N LYS A 88 -11.01 -2.74 -4.01
CA LYS A 88 -9.88 -2.98 -4.92
C LYS A 88 -8.59 -3.29 -4.15
N MET A 89 -8.24 -2.46 -3.18
CA MET A 89 -7.02 -2.64 -2.37
C MET A 89 -7.05 -3.90 -1.50
N ARG A 90 -8.22 -4.33 -1.04
CA ARG A 90 -8.38 -5.62 -0.31
C ARG A 90 -8.13 -6.84 -1.20
N ASN A 91 -8.39 -6.72 -2.49
CA ASN A 91 -8.27 -7.81 -3.46
C ASN A 91 -6.94 -7.76 -4.23
N ASP A 92 -6.05 -6.84 -3.88
CA ASP A 92 -4.70 -6.74 -4.45
C ASP A 92 -3.80 -7.86 -3.90
N ASP A 93 -2.74 -8.25 -4.61
CA ASP A 93 -1.77 -9.23 -4.12
C ASP A 93 -0.80 -8.62 -3.10
N ASP A 94 -0.69 -7.29 -3.06
CA ASP A 94 0.19 -6.56 -2.15
C ASP A 94 -0.40 -6.45 -0.74
N GLU A 95 0.28 -7.07 0.23
CA GLU A 95 -0.06 -7.01 1.65
C GLU A 95 -0.06 -5.58 2.22
N ALA A 96 0.75 -4.67 1.67
CA ALA A 96 0.72 -3.27 2.08
C ALA A 96 -0.57 -2.56 1.63
N ALA A 97 -1.09 -2.89 0.44
CA ALA A 97 -2.38 -2.39 -0.05
C ALA A 97 -3.52 -2.90 0.82
N LYS A 98 -3.53 -4.20 1.15
CA LYS A 98 -4.53 -4.82 2.04
C LYS A 98 -4.55 -4.19 3.41
N ALA A 99 -3.38 -3.95 4.01
CA ALA A 99 -3.27 -3.34 5.33
C ALA A 99 -3.85 -1.91 5.36
N VAL A 100 -3.66 -1.14 4.29
CA VAL A 100 -4.21 0.22 4.19
C VAL A 100 -5.70 0.21 3.90
N ALA A 101 -6.21 -0.77 3.15
CA ALA A 101 -7.61 -0.85 2.73
C ALA A 101 -8.63 -0.74 3.88
N PHE A 102 -8.28 -1.25 5.07
CA PHE A 102 -9.11 -1.13 6.27
C PHE A 102 -9.33 0.32 6.72
N GLY A 103 -8.35 1.20 6.50
CA GLY A 103 -8.43 2.62 6.86
C GLY A 103 -9.29 3.47 5.92
N ILE A 104 -9.52 2.99 4.69
CA ILE A 104 -10.20 3.75 3.62
C ILE A 104 -11.71 3.84 3.87
N ALA A 105 -12.35 2.74 4.28
CA ALA A 105 -13.81 2.63 4.42
C ALA A 105 -14.23 2.35 5.87
N ARG A 106 -13.78 3.23 6.77
CA ARG A 106 -14.20 3.32 8.17
C ARG A 106 -14.92 4.65 8.42
#